data_AF-A0A813IMC2-F1
#
_entry.id   AF-A0A813IMC2-F1
#
_cell.length_a   1.000
_cell.length_b   1.000
_cell.length_c   1.000
_cell.angle_alpha   90.00
_cell.angle_beta   90.00
_cell.angle_gamma   90.00
#
_symmetry.space_group_name_H-M   'P 1'
#
loop_
_entity.id
_entity.type
_entity.pdbx_description
1 polymer ?
#
loop_
_entity_poly.entity_id
_entity_poly.type
_entity_poly.pdbx_seq_one_letter_code
_entity_poly.pdbx_strand_id
1 'polypeptide(L)'
;MAEALKTMDWLETKLCQPNANRGRSPRRTFGVEVQGPEGDPRDSSPGYSPVGVSMDPSTAQCRARLGATKLMGIMRWKEAHRIKVNKSLYGAAFIMPQLARTAGWPGMLMALTFRTYVFITINYVVQGTVLYMISKEEHIWDLFAGQMYLCDFGAYVQTCPDGPNCVGPGGTRYTPGRIYDFSTWSTRNFVLNTVKQLFPKDAGKIDEMADPGEYGLESYLCRWLCCSLFVV
;
A
#
# COMPACT_ATOMS: atom_id res chain seq x y z
N MET A 1 32.67 18.72 13.20
CA MET A 1 33.12 17.39 12.72
C MET A 1 34.04 16.69 13.71
N ALA A 2 35.06 17.35 14.26
CA ALA A 2 35.99 16.75 15.23
C ALA A 2 35.34 16.25 16.55
N GLU A 3 34.34 16.95 17.08
CA GLU A 3 33.61 16.48 18.29
C GLU A 3 32.68 15.29 18.04
N ALA A 4 32.08 15.20 16.85
CA ALA A 4 31.25 14.07 16.45
C ALA A 4 32.10 12.80 16.29
N LEU A 5 33.34 12.93 15.81
CA LEU A 5 34.27 11.80 15.71
C LEU A 5 34.75 11.34 17.10
N LYS A 6 35.05 12.27 18.03
CA LYS A 6 35.40 11.93 19.43
C LYS A 6 34.29 11.20 20.19
N THR A 7 33.04 11.60 19.98
CA THR A 7 31.89 10.93 20.62
C THR A 7 31.61 9.57 20.01
N MET A 8 31.89 9.36 18.72
CA MET A 8 31.79 8.04 18.09
C MET A 8 32.86 7.07 18.60
N ASP A 9 34.13 7.47 18.70
CA ASP A 9 35.21 6.63 19.24
C ASP A 9 34.92 6.17 20.68
N TRP A 10 34.38 7.08 21.49
CA TRP A 10 33.96 6.77 22.86
C TRP A 10 32.82 5.73 22.89
N LEU A 11 31.86 5.83 21.97
CA LEU A 11 30.77 4.85 21.84
C LEU A 11 31.24 3.50 21.31
N GLU A 12 32.21 3.45 20.39
CA GLU A 12 32.79 2.17 19.91
C GLU A 12 33.44 1.42 21.08
N THR A 13 34.15 2.16 21.94
CA THR A 13 34.87 1.61 23.09
C THR A 13 33.90 1.08 24.14
N LYS A 14 32.76 1.75 24.35
CA LYS A 14 31.75 1.37 25.36
C LYS A 14 30.78 0.29 24.90
N LEU A 15 30.41 0.24 23.61
CA LEU A 15 29.41 -0.70 23.08
C LEU A 15 30.00 -2.06 22.67
N CYS A 16 31.28 -2.10 22.30
CA CYS A 16 31.97 -3.35 21.93
C CYS A 16 32.90 -3.91 22.99
N GLN A 17 33.10 -3.25 24.13
CA GLN A 17 33.69 -3.94 25.27
C GLN A 17 32.63 -4.87 25.86
N PRO A 18 32.77 -6.21 25.71
CA PRO A 18 32.00 -7.12 26.55
C PRO A 18 32.27 -6.69 27.99
N ASN A 19 31.23 -6.77 28.82
CA ASN A 19 31.27 -6.35 30.22
C ASN A 19 32.26 -7.23 31.01
N ALA A 20 33.56 -7.06 30.76
CA ALA A 20 34.65 -7.89 31.23
C ALA A 20 34.93 -7.66 32.72
N ASN A 21 34.24 -6.70 33.34
CA ASN A 21 34.38 -6.34 34.74
C ASN A 21 33.33 -6.95 35.68
N ARG A 22 32.56 -7.95 35.26
CA ARG A 22 31.97 -8.90 36.22
C ARG A 22 32.94 -10.07 36.46
N GLY A 23 33.98 -9.80 37.25
CA GLY A 23 34.56 -10.82 38.13
C GLY A 23 35.79 -11.60 37.66
N ARG A 24 36.81 -10.96 37.05
CA ARG A 24 38.15 -11.58 37.04
C ARG A 24 39.28 -10.65 37.47
N SER A 25 39.96 -11.14 38.51
CA SER A 25 41.15 -10.65 39.18
C SER A 25 42.30 -10.27 38.22
N PRO A 26 43.15 -9.29 38.56
CA PRO A 26 44.17 -8.79 37.65
C PRO A 26 45.33 -9.80 37.56
N ARG A 27 45.64 -10.27 36.35
CA ARG A 27 46.93 -10.90 36.03
C ARG A 27 47.70 -10.04 35.04
N ARG A 28 48.92 -9.73 35.48
CA ARG A 28 49.97 -8.87 34.93
C ARG A 28 50.33 -9.08 33.45
N THR A 29 50.58 -7.93 32.81
CA THR A 29 51.64 -7.57 31.83
C THR A 29 51.94 -8.50 30.66
N PHE A 30 51.96 -7.94 29.45
CA PHE A 30 53.17 -7.90 28.61
C PHE A 30 53.08 -6.70 27.65
N GLY A 31 54.09 -5.84 27.68
CA GLY A 31 54.27 -4.78 26.69
C GLY A 31 54.82 -5.39 25.40
N VAL A 32 54.26 -4.96 24.26
CA VAL A 32 54.84 -5.21 22.94
C VAL A 32 55.03 -3.86 22.29
N GLU A 33 56.29 -3.45 22.23
CA GLU A 33 56.78 -2.32 21.46
C GLU A 33 56.77 -2.73 19.99
N VAL A 34 55.99 -2.02 19.16
CA VAL A 34 55.92 -2.25 17.72
C VAL A 34 56.90 -1.31 17.04
N GLN A 35 58.09 -1.83 16.75
CA GLN A 35 59.00 -1.26 15.75
C GLN A 35 58.37 -1.45 14.36
N GLY A 36 58.15 -0.35 13.65
CA GLY A 36 57.71 -0.37 12.26
C GLY A 36 58.84 -0.80 11.32
N PRO A 37 58.55 -1.56 10.25
CA PRO A 37 59.52 -1.78 9.19
C PRO A 37 59.36 -0.70 8.11
N GLU A 38 60.48 -0.05 7.84
CA GLU A 38 60.80 0.67 6.62
C GLU A 38 60.68 -0.28 5.42
N GLY A 39 60.01 0.17 4.36
CA GLY A 39 59.61 -0.68 3.24
C GLY A 39 60.75 -1.01 2.26
N ASP A 40 60.69 -2.22 1.70
CA ASP A 40 61.42 -2.60 0.49
C ASP A 40 60.41 -2.93 -0.63
N PRO A 41 60.44 -2.23 -1.78
CA PRO A 41 59.48 -2.40 -2.85
C PRO A 41 60.01 -3.42 -3.87
N ARG A 42 59.72 -4.69 -3.66
CA ARG A 42 59.62 -5.76 -4.69
C ARG A 42 59.53 -7.09 -3.96
N ASP A 43 58.32 -7.56 -3.67
CA ASP A 43 58.14 -9.00 -3.72
C ASP A 43 56.69 -9.43 -3.97
N SER A 44 56.56 -10.18 -5.06
CA SER A 44 55.71 -11.35 -5.28
C SER A 44 54.53 -11.57 -4.32
N SER A 45 53.32 -11.54 -4.92
CA SER A 45 52.05 -11.85 -4.26
C SER A 45 52.09 -13.16 -3.47
N PRO A 46 51.90 -13.14 -2.15
CA PRO A 46 51.63 -14.36 -1.39
C PRO A 46 50.18 -14.78 -1.64
N GLY A 47 49.99 -16.04 -1.98
CA GLY A 47 48.68 -16.68 -2.05
C GLY A 47 47.92 -16.43 -0.76
N TYR A 48 46.74 -15.80 -0.87
CA TYR A 48 45.82 -15.57 0.23
C TYR A 48 45.18 -16.90 0.60
N SER A 49 45.86 -17.72 1.40
CA SER A 49 45.19 -18.78 2.14
C SER A 49 44.23 -18.11 3.11
N PRO A 50 42.91 -18.36 3.04
CA PRO A 50 41.97 -17.81 4.00
C PRO A 50 42.33 -18.40 5.35
N VAL A 51 43.07 -17.64 6.16
CA VAL A 51 43.27 -17.95 7.57
C VAL A 51 41.87 -18.00 8.15
N GLY A 52 41.41 -19.21 8.50
CA GLY A 52 40.16 -19.45 9.18
C GLY A 52 40.21 -18.85 10.57
N VAL A 53 40.14 -17.53 10.65
CA VAL A 53 39.94 -16.82 11.91
C VAL A 53 38.51 -17.17 12.32
N SER A 54 38.40 -18.16 13.21
CA SER A 54 37.16 -18.51 13.89
C SER A 54 36.70 -17.28 14.66
N MET A 55 35.90 -16.45 14.00
CA MET A 55 35.47 -15.17 14.51
C MET A 55 34.43 -15.43 15.57
N ASP A 56 34.79 -15.11 16.82
CA ASP A 56 33.94 -15.33 17.98
C ASP A 56 32.58 -14.64 17.74
N PRO A 57 31.43 -15.36 17.80
CA PRO A 57 30.12 -14.86 17.36
C PRO A 57 29.70 -13.55 18.07
N SER A 58 30.23 -13.29 19.26
CA SER A 58 30.08 -12.06 20.02
C SER A 58 30.65 -10.83 19.28
N THR A 59 31.82 -10.97 18.65
CA THR A 59 32.51 -9.90 17.93
C THR A 59 31.85 -9.58 16.60
N ALA A 60 31.29 -10.59 15.92
CA ALA A 60 30.54 -10.43 14.69
C ALA A 60 29.27 -9.60 14.91
N GLN A 61 28.52 -9.88 15.98
CA GLN A 61 27.34 -9.09 16.34
C GLN A 61 27.68 -7.64 16.68
N CYS A 62 28.82 -7.39 17.35
CA CYS A 62 29.19 -6.03 17.68
C CYS A 62 29.56 -5.19 16.45
N ARG A 63 30.33 -5.77 15.52
CA ARG A 63 30.67 -5.10 14.26
C ARG A 63 29.43 -4.82 13.41
N ALA A 64 28.45 -5.72 13.40
CA ALA A 64 27.17 -5.50 12.72
C ALA A 64 26.38 -4.33 13.34
N ARG A 65 26.29 -4.26 14.67
CA ARG A 65 25.63 -3.14 15.38
C ARG A 65 26.35 -1.81 15.14
N LEU A 66 27.68 -1.82 15.19
CA LEU A 66 28.49 -0.64 14.92
C LEU A 66 28.29 -0.14 13.49
N GLY A 67 28.29 -1.05 12.51
CA GLY A 67 28.00 -0.75 11.11
C GLY A 67 26.60 -0.15 10.93
N ALA A 68 25.58 -0.73 11.57
CA ALA A 68 24.21 -0.20 11.54
C ALA A 68 24.12 1.21 12.16
N THR A 69 24.84 1.45 13.26
CA THR A 69 24.84 2.75 13.95
C THR A 69 25.54 3.81 13.12
N LYS A 70 26.70 3.48 12.52
CA LYS A 70 27.41 4.33 11.55
C LYS A 70 26.52 4.66 10.35
N LEU A 71 25.85 3.65 9.80
CA LEU A 71 24.94 3.82 8.69
C LEU A 71 23.77 4.74 9.06
N MET A 72 23.14 4.57 10.23
CA MET A 72 22.08 5.46 10.71
C MET A 72 22.58 6.89 10.95
N GLY A 73 23.79 7.05 11.49
CA GLY A 73 24.42 8.37 11.66
C GLY A 73 24.65 9.07 10.32
N ILE A 74 25.16 8.34 9.32
CA ILE A 74 25.35 8.84 7.95
C ILE A 74 24.01 9.15 7.30
N MET A 75 22.99 8.31 7.49
CA MET A 75 21.64 8.57 6.96
C MET A 75 21.02 9.81 7.59
N ARG A 76 21.12 10.00 8.92
CA ARG A 76 20.68 11.22 9.62
C ARG A 76 21.39 12.47 9.12
N TRP A 77 22.70 12.37 8.91
CA TRP A 77 23.50 13.48 8.40
C TRP A 77 23.18 13.81 6.93
N LYS A 78 22.96 12.79 6.10
CA LYS A 78 22.49 12.94 4.71
C LYS A 78 21.04 13.41 4.60
N GLU A 79 20.18 13.10 5.58
CA GLU A 79 18.84 13.66 5.73
C GLU A 79 18.89 15.18 5.90
N ALA A 80 19.89 15.69 6.63
CA ALA A 80 20.14 17.12 6.74
C ALA A 80 20.67 17.75 5.43
N HIS A 81 21.21 16.95 4.50
CA HIS A 81 21.98 17.43 3.33
C HIS A 81 21.54 16.87 1.96
N ARG A 82 20.23 16.66 1.72
CA ARG A 82 19.64 16.44 0.38
C ARG A 82 19.63 15.01 -0.20
N ILE A 83 19.29 13.99 0.59
CA ILE A 83 18.63 12.82 -0.02
C ILE A 83 17.14 12.92 0.30
N LYS A 84 16.39 13.62 -0.58
CA LYS A 84 14.95 13.43 -0.68
C LYS A 84 14.73 12.02 -1.21
N VAL A 85 14.81 11.01 -0.33
CA VAL A 85 14.16 9.74 -0.63
C VAL A 85 12.71 10.13 -0.89
N ASN A 86 12.24 9.92 -2.12
CA ASN A 86 10.85 10.16 -2.44
C ASN A 86 10.04 9.49 -1.35
N LYS A 87 9.21 10.26 -0.66
CA LYS A 87 8.35 9.79 0.45
C LYS A 87 7.23 8.87 -0.08
N SER A 88 7.51 8.14 -1.17
CA SER A 88 6.66 7.12 -1.74
C SER A 88 6.66 5.91 -0.81
N LEU A 89 5.47 5.52 -0.38
CA LEU A 89 5.22 4.35 0.44
C LEU A 89 5.83 3.06 -0.17
N TYR A 90 5.77 2.94 -1.50
CA TYR A 90 6.32 1.80 -2.24
C TYR A 90 7.83 1.65 -2.07
N GLY A 91 8.59 2.75 -2.18
CA GLY A 91 10.05 2.72 -1.98
C GLY A 91 10.45 2.28 -0.57
N ALA A 92 9.72 2.75 0.45
CA ALA A 92 9.94 2.32 1.83
C ALA A 92 9.65 0.82 2.03
N ALA A 93 8.61 0.28 1.38
CA ALA A 93 8.24 -1.13 1.47
C ALA A 93 9.34 -2.07 0.93
N PHE A 94 10.11 -1.63 -0.07
CA PHE A 94 11.24 -2.39 -0.61
C PHE A 94 12.53 -2.21 0.20
N ILE A 95 12.82 -1.00 0.69
CA ILE A 95 14.09 -0.68 1.35
C ILE A 95 14.13 -1.15 2.81
N MET A 96 13.02 -1.02 3.56
CA MET A 96 12.98 -1.35 4.99
C MET A 96 13.32 -2.83 5.31
N PRO A 97 12.81 -3.84 4.56
CA PRO A 97 13.20 -5.24 4.77
C PRO A 97 14.68 -5.49 4.50
N GLN A 98 15.25 -4.83 3.48
CA GLN A 98 16.67 -4.98 3.15
C GLN A 98 17.55 -4.41 4.26
N LEU A 99 17.20 -3.23 4.78
CA LEU A 99 17.86 -2.64 5.94
C LEU A 99 17.76 -3.55 7.18
N ALA A 100 16.56 -4.05 7.47
CA ALA A 100 16.33 -4.96 8.59
C ALA A 100 17.17 -6.24 8.47
N ARG A 101 17.27 -6.82 7.27
CA ARG A 101 18.12 -7.99 6.99
C ARG A 101 19.60 -7.69 7.24
N THR A 102 20.12 -6.57 6.74
CA THR A 102 21.53 -6.19 6.95
C THR A 102 21.86 -5.89 8.42
N ALA A 103 20.88 -5.44 9.20
CA ALA A 103 21.03 -5.13 10.61
C ALA A 103 20.81 -6.34 11.55
N GLY A 104 20.49 -7.52 11.01
CA GLY A 104 20.21 -8.71 11.82
C GLY A 104 18.85 -8.67 12.53
N TRP A 105 17.85 -8.03 11.92
CA TRP A 105 16.46 -7.98 12.39
C TRP A 105 16.27 -7.44 13.81
N PRO A 106 16.77 -6.23 14.15
CA PRO A 106 16.45 -5.63 15.44
C PRO A 106 14.93 -5.36 15.51
N GLY A 107 14.32 -5.63 16.67
CA GLY A 107 12.87 -5.55 16.85
C GLY A 107 12.24 -4.23 16.40
N MET A 108 12.95 -3.12 16.55
CA MET A 108 12.50 -1.80 16.08
C MET A 108 12.39 -1.70 14.55
N LEU A 109 13.37 -2.22 13.79
CA LEU A 109 13.32 -2.23 12.31
C LEU A 109 12.28 -3.23 11.80
N MET A 110 12.08 -4.34 12.52
CA MET A 110 11.03 -5.30 12.20
C MET A 110 9.64 -4.66 12.35
N ALA A 111 9.40 -3.91 13.43
CA ALA A 111 8.15 -3.19 13.65
C ALA A 111 7.90 -2.12 12.57
N LEU A 112 8.94 -1.37 12.17
CA LEU A 112 8.85 -0.39 11.08
C LEU A 112 8.53 -1.05 9.73
N THR A 113 9.22 -2.15 9.43
CA THR A 113 8.98 -2.93 8.20
C THR A 113 7.55 -3.46 8.14
N PHE A 114 7.06 -4.04 9.25
CA PHE A 114 5.69 -4.51 9.37
C PHE A 114 4.67 -3.38 9.16
N ARG A 115 4.88 -2.23 9.81
CA ARG A 115 4.01 -1.06 9.65
C ARG A 115 3.93 -0.60 8.19
N THR A 116 5.05 -0.57 7.47
CA THR A 116 5.08 -0.22 6.05
C THR A 116 4.32 -1.24 5.19
N TYR A 117 4.42 -2.54 5.50
CA TYR A 117 3.64 -3.58 4.82
C TYR A 117 2.13 -3.49 5.09
N VAL A 118 1.71 -3.09 6.29
CA VAL A 118 0.29 -2.84 6.57
C VAL A 118 -0.22 -1.68 5.71
N PHE A 119 0.52 -0.59 5.62
CA PHE A 119 0.10 0.57 4.81
C PHE A 119 0.05 0.27 3.32
N ILE A 120 1.02 -0.45 2.75
CA ILE A 120 0.97 -0.81 1.32
C ILE A 120 -0.20 -1.77 1.04
N THR A 121 -0.50 -2.69 1.96
CA THR A 121 -1.66 -3.60 1.82
C THR A 121 -2.97 -2.82 1.81
N ILE A 122 -3.15 -1.88 2.74
CA ILE A 122 -4.33 -1.01 2.77
C ILE A 122 -4.44 -0.21 1.47
N ASN A 123 -3.32 0.34 0.98
CA ASN A 123 -3.31 1.10 -0.27
C ASN A 123 -3.73 0.24 -1.47
N TYR A 124 -3.24 -1.00 -1.57
CA TYR A 124 -3.68 -1.93 -2.62
C TYR A 124 -5.16 -2.28 -2.53
N VAL A 125 -5.70 -2.46 -1.32
CA VAL A 125 -7.14 -2.71 -1.13
C VAL A 125 -7.96 -1.52 -1.60
N VAL A 126 -7.57 -0.29 -1.22
CA VAL A 126 -8.26 0.95 -1.65
C VAL A 126 -8.18 1.12 -3.16
N GLN A 127 -6.98 1.02 -3.76
CA GLN A 127 -6.82 1.11 -5.22
C GLN A 127 -7.58 0.02 -5.96
N GLY A 128 -7.54 -1.22 -5.45
CA GLY A 128 -8.30 -2.34 -6.00
C GLY A 128 -9.81 -2.12 -5.93
N THR A 129 -10.30 -1.52 -4.84
CA THR A 129 -11.72 -1.18 -4.68
C THR A 129 -12.13 -0.10 -5.67
N VAL A 130 -11.31 0.95 -5.83
CA VAL A 130 -11.53 2.01 -6.83
C VAL A 130 -11.57 1.43 -8.25
N LEU A 131 -10.59 0.60 -8.63
CA LEU A 131 -10.56 -0.04 -9.95
C LEU A 131 -11.74 -0.98 -10.16
N TYR A 132 -12.15 -1.72 -9.13
CA TYR A 132 -13.34 -2.58 -9.19
C TYR A 132 -14.62 -1.76 -9.44
N MET A 133 -14.75 -0.60 -8.81
CA MET A 133 -15.91 0.27 -9.01
C MET A 133 -15.90 0.92 -10.40
N ILE A 134 -14.74 1.36 -10.89
CA ILE A 134 -14.59 1.84 -12.27
C ILE A 134 -14.96 0.75 -13.27
N SER A 135 -14.49 -0.50 -13.06
CA SER A 135 -14.84 -1.62 -13.95
C SER A 135 -16.35 -1.92 -13.95
N LYS A 136 -17.01 -1.77 -12.79
CA LYS A 136 -18.47 -1.88 -12.71
C LYS A 136 -19.18 -0.74 -13.43
N GLU A 137 -18.70 0.48 -13.27
CA GLU A 137 -19.25 1.66 -13.95
C GLU A 137 -19.07 1.54 -15.47
N GLU A 138 -17.90 1.11 -15.96
CA GLU A 138 -17.64 0.89 -17.40
C GLU A 138 -18.60 -0.13 -18.00
N HIS A 139 -18.86 -1.23 -17.30
CA HIS A 139 -19.79 -2.26 -17.76
C HIS A 139 -21.25 -1.77 -17.82
N ILE A 140 -21.61 -0.81 -16.96
CA ILE A 140 -22.93 -0.20 -16.92
C ILE A 140 -23.02 0.97 -17.92
N TRP A 141 -21.93 1.70 -18.15
CA TRP A 141 -21.89 2.92 -18.96
C TRP A 141 -22.34 2.69 -20.40
N ASP A 142 -21.93 1.57 -21.00
CA ASP A 142 -22.29 1.20 -22.37
C ASP A 142 -23.81 1.03 -22.53
N LEU A 143 -24.49 0.58 -21.48
CA LEU A 143 -25.94 0.33 -21.48
C LEU A 143 -26.77 1.60 -21.26
N PHE A 144 -26.21 2.63 -20.61
CA PHE A 144 -26.90 3.89 -20.32
C PHE A 144 -26.54 5.04 -21.29
N ALA A 145 -25.80 4.74 -22.37
CA ALA A 145 -25.42 5.71 -23.41
C ALA A 145 -24.81 7.02 -22.84
N GLY A 146 -24.13 6.94 -21.70
CA GLY A 146 -23.46 8.09 -21.05
C GLY A 146 -24.38 9.13 -20.38
N GLN A 147 -25.67 8.84 -20.15
CA GLN A 147 -26.55 9.74 -19.40
C GLN A 147 -26.36 9.57 -17.88
N MET A 148 -25.55 10.45 -17.26
CA MET A 148 -25.18 10.41 -15.84
C MET A 148 -26.28 10.90 -14.86
N TYR A 149 -27.56 10.85 -15.25
CA TYR A 149 -28.69 11.41 -14.49
C TYR A 149 -29.07 10.63 -13.22
N LEU A 150 -28.29 9.63 -12.80
CA LEU A 150 -28.64 8.72 -11.70
C LEU A 150 -28.43 9.26 -10.28
N CYS A 151 -27.85 10.44 -10.09
CA CYS A 151 -27.51 10.93 -8.75
C CYS A 151 -28.72 11.14 -7.81
N ASP A 152 -29.96 11.16 -8.29
CA ASP A 152 -31.15 11.23 -7.43
C ASP A 152 -32.12 10.06 -7.63
N PHE A 153 -31.71 9.07 -8.43
CA PHE A 153 -32.57 7.95 -8.81
C PHE A 153 -32.67 6.94 -7.68
N GLY A 154 -33.88 6.74 -7.13
CA GLY A 154 -34.11 5.81 -6.02
C GLY A 154 -33.80 6.37 -4.63
N ALA A 155 -33.34 7.62 -4.50
CA ALA A 155 -33.08 8.27 -3.21
C ALA A 155 -34.34 8.33 -2.32
N TYR A 156 -35.51 8.45 -2.96
CA TYR A 156 -36.81 8.58 -2.30
C TYR A 156 -37.73 7.37 -2.56
N VAL A 157 -37.17 6.17 -2.76
CA VAL A 157 -37.97 4.97 -3.07
C VAL A 157 -39.04 4.64 -2.02
N GLN A 158 -38.82 5.03 -0.77
CA GLN A 158 -39.79 4.85 0.32
C GLN A 158 -40.97 5.83 0.24
N THR A 159 -40.78 6.99 -0.39
CA THR A 159 -41.79 8.05 -0.53
C THR A 159 -42.51 8.00 -1.88
N CYS A 160 -42.10 7.13 -2.80
CA CYS A 160 -42.83 6.88 -4.05
C CYS A 160 -44.07 6.02 -3.80
N PRO A 161 -45.22 6.31 -4.45
CA PRO A 161 -45.35 7.03 -5.71
C PRO A 161 -45.63 8.55 -5.63
N ASP A 162 -45.80 9.10 -4.43
CA ASP A 162 -46.25 10.50 -4.23
C ASP A 162 -45.10 11.51 -4.07
N GLY A 163 -43.86 11.02 -3.93
CA GLY A 163 -42.67 11.85 -3.79
C GLY A 163 -42.20 12.56 -5.08
N PRO A 164 -41.33 13.58 -4.97
CA PRO A 164 -40.63 14.14 -6.11
C PRO A 164 -39.67 13.10 -6.73
N ASN A 165 -39.43 13.18 -8.04
CA ASN A 165 -38.49 12.32 -8.77
C ASN A 165 -38.78 10.80 -8.72
N CYS A 166 -40.06 10.43 -8.68
CA CYS A 166 -40.50 9.02 -8.70
C CYS A 166 -40.61 8.40 -10.11
N VAL A 167 -40.09 9.07 -11.14
CA VAL A 167 -40.16 8.61 -12.53
C VAL A 167 -38.82 8.05 -12.98
N GLY A 168 -38.87 6.81 -13.47
CA GLY A 168 -37.80 6.02 -14.05
C GLY A 168 -37.14 6.61 -15.29
N PRO A 169 -35.92 6.15 -15.65
CA PRO A 169 -35.44 6.31 -17.03
C PRO A 169 -36.36 5.62 -18.05
N GLY A 170 -37.13 4.60 -17.64
CA GLY A 170 -38.20 4.00 -18.44
C GLY A 170 -39.45 4.88 -18.58
N GLY A 171 -39.49 6.04 -17.93
CA GLY A 171 -40.64 6.96 -17.94
C GLY A 171 -41.82 6.49 -17.09
N THR A 172 -41.70 5.35 -16.39
CA THR A 172 -42.77 4.85 -15.51
C THR A 172 -42.49 5.20 -14.05
N ARG A 173 -43.54 5.26 -13.24
CA ARG A 173 -43.38 5.50 -11.80
C ARG A 173 -42.84 4.24 -11.14
N TYR A 174 -41.68 4.32 -10.48
CA TYR A 174 -41.14 3.18 -9.76
C TYR A 174 -41.81 3.02 -8.39
N THR A 175 -42.03 1.78 -8.00
CA THR A 175 -42.46 1.38 -6.64
C THR A 175 -41.53 0.28 -6.16
N PRO A 176 -41.36 0.04 -4.84
CA PRO A 176 -40.42 -0.96 -4.33
C PRO A 176 -40.60 -2.36 -4.93
N GLY A 177 -41.83 -2.75 -5.27
CA GLY A 177 -42.14 -4.04 -5.90
C GLY A 177 -41.94 -4.09 -7.42
N ARG A 178 -41.62 -2.97 -8.07
CA ARG A 178 -41.45 -2.83 -9.53
C ARG A 178 -40.00 -2.55 -9.94
N ILE A 179 -39.06 -2.76 -9.02
CA ILE A 179 -37.63 -2.59 -9.26
C ILE A 179 -37.03 -3.95 -9.60
N TYR A 180 -36.41 -4.04 -10.77
CA TYR A 180 -35.81 -5.27 -11.27
C TYR A 180 -34.30 -5.11 -11.48
N ASP A 181 -33.58 -6.23 -11.44
CA ASP A 181 -32.19 -6.27 -11.88
C ASP A 181 -32.07 -5.94 -13.37
N PHE A 182 -30.87 -5.53 -13.79
CA PHE A 182 -30.63 -5.09 -15.16
C PHE A 182 -31.03 -6.14 -16.20
N SER A 183 -30.69 -7.42 -15.95
CA SER A 183 -30.94 -8.50 -16.91
C SER A 183 -32.43 -8.73 -17.09
N THR A 184 -33.19 -8.76 -15.99
CA THR A 184 -34.65 -8.90 -16.04
C THR A 184 -35.30 -7.71 -16.70
N TRP A 185 -34.92 -6.48 -16.33
CA TRP A 185 -35.47 -5.25 -16.92
C TRP A 185 -35.18 -5.14 -18.42
N SER A 186 -33.93 -5.42 -18.84
CA SER A 186 -33.51 -5.40 -20.24
C SER A 186 -34.29 -6.42 -21.07
N THR A 187 -34.43 -7.65 -20.58
CA THR A 187 -35.20 -8.69 -21.26
C THR A 187 -36.67 -8.30 -21.42
N ARG A 188 -37.28 -7.73 -20.38
CA ARG A 188 -38.67 -7.27 -20.42
C ARG A 188 -38.88 -6.15 -21.43
N ASN A 189 -38.00 -5.14 -21.45
CA ASN A 189 -38.05 -4.08 -22.45
C ASN A 189 -37.82 -4.58 -23.87
N PHE A 190 -36.88 -5.51 -24.05
CA PHE A 190 -36.64 -6.14 -25.35
C PHE A 190 -37.90 -6.84 -25.87
N VAL A 191 -38.56 -7.65 -25.04
CA VAL A 191 -39.81 -8.33 -25.41
C VAL A 191 -40.91 -7.32 -25.70
N LEU A 192 -41.11 -6.32 -24.84
CA LEU A 192 -42.11 -5.27 -25.02
C LEU A 192 -41.93 -4.55 -26.36
N ASN A 193 -40.70 -4.14 -26.67
CA ASN A 193 -40.35 -3.47 -27.92
C ASN A 193 -40.53 -4.37 -29.14
N THR A 194 -40.21 -5.65 -29.02
CA THR A 194 -40.42 -6.65 -30.09
C THR A 194 -41.92 -6.81 -30.38
N VAL A 195 -42.76 -6.92 -29.35
CA VAL A 195 -44.22 -7.04 -29.53
C VAL A 195 -44.81 -5.77 -30.15
N LYS A 196 -44.36 -4.58 -29.75
CA LYS A 196 -44.76 -3.32 -30.38
C LYS A 196 -44.38 -3.25 -31.85
N GLN A 197 -43.20 -3.74 -32.22
CA GLN A 197 -42.77 -3.80 -33.62
C GLN A 197 -43.62 -4.77 -34.45
N LEU A 198 -44.06 -5.89 -33.85
CA LEU A 198 -44.94 -6.86 -34.51
C LEU A 198 -46.38 -6.33 -34.67
N PHE A 199 -46.88 -5.55 -33.71
CA PHE A 199 -48.26 -5.05 -33.68
C PHE A 199 -48.33 -3.51 -33.55
N PRO A 200 -47.93 -2.75 -34.58
CA PRO A 200 -47.84 -1.29 -34.48
C PRO A 200 -49.19 -0.61 -34.25
N LYS A 201 -50.31 -1.23 -34.71
CA LYS A 201 -51.66 -0.69 -34.49
C LYS A 201 -52.10 -0.75 -33.04
N ASP A 202 -51.59 -1.73 -32.28
CA ASP A 202 -51.96 -1.97 -30.89
C ASP A 202 -50.89 -1.46 -29.90
N ALA A 203 -49.84 -0.76 -30.39
CA ALA A 203 -48.72 -0.32 -29.57
C ALA A 203 -49.16 0.50 -28.34
N GLY A 204 -50.15 1.39 -28.49
CA GLY A 204 -50.69 2.17 -27.37
C GLY A 204 -51.40 1.31 -26.32
N LYS A 205 -52.12 0.26 -26.75
CA LYS A 205 -52.78 -0.70 -25.84
C LYS A 205 -51.76 -1.59 -25.14
N ILE A 206 -50.68 -1.96 -25.83
CA ILE A 206 -49.57 -2.72 -25.26
C ILE A 206 -48.86 -1.90 -24.18
N ASP A 207 -48.63 -0.61 -24.41
CA ASP A 207 -48.04 0.29 -23.41
C ASP A 207 -48.88 0.42 -22.14
N GLU A 208 -50.21 0.38 -22.27
CA GLU A 208 -51.12 0.43 -21.13
C GLU A 208 -51.17 -0.89 -20.35
N MET A 209 -51.07 -2.03 -21.03
CA MET A 209 -51.23 -3.37 -20.43
C MET A 209 -49.93 -4.00 -19.96
N ALA A 210 -48.81 -3.67 -20.61
CA ALA A 210 -47.52 -4.30 -20.37
C ALA A 210 -46.58 -3.29 -19.72
N ASP A 211 -46.37 -3.47 -18.43
CA ASP A 211 -45.42 -2.70 -17.66
C ASP A 211 -44.08 -3.45 -17.54
N PRO A 212 -42.99 -2.97 -18.16
CA PRO A 212 -41.68 -3.61 -18.04
C PRO A 212 -41.09 -3.43 -16.62
N GLY A 213 -41.62 -2.50 -15.82
CA GLY A 213 -41.04 -2.07 -14.55
C GLY A 213 -39.85 -1.14 -14.75
N GLU A 214 -39.16 -0.83 -13.65
CA GLU A 214 -38.01 0.07 -13.67
C GLU A 214 -36.73 -0.64 -13.25
N TYR A 215 -35.62 -0.21 -13.84
CA TYR A 215 -34.30 -0.63 -13.41
C TYR A 215 -33.95 0.08 -12.11
N GLY A 216 -33.55 -0.66 -11.08
CA GLY A 216 -33.10 -0.04 -9.83
C GLY A 216 -32.03 -0.87 -9.15
N LEU A 217 -30.79 -0.43 -9.31
CA LEU A 217 -29.63 -1.00 -8.63
C LEU A 217 -28.70 0.15 -8.23
N GLU A 218 -29.22 1.15 -7.50
CA GLU A 218 -28.30 2.05 -6.79
C GLU A 218 -28.04 1.48 -5.40
N SER A 219 -26.83 0.95 -5.21
CA SER A 219 -26.32 0.59 -3.89
C SER A 219 -25.93 1.88 -3.17
N TYR A 220 -26.45 2.10 -1.96
CA TYR A 220 -26.05 3.22 -1.09
C TYR A 220 -24.52 3.33 -0.93
N LEU A 221 -23.83 2.18 -0.92
CA LEU A 221 -22.37 2.12 -0.86
C LEU A 221 -21.70 2.63 -2.14
N CYS A 222 -22.32 2.43 -3.30
CA CYS A 222 -21.82 2.98 -4.57
C CYS A 222 -21.83 4.51 -4.52
N ARG A 223 -22.95 5.09 -4.07
CA ARG A 223 -23.08 6.54 -3.92
C ARG A 223 -22.06 7.13 -2.95
N TRP A 224 -21.90 6.50 -1.79
CA TRP A 224 -20.90 6.93 -0.79
C TRP A 224 -19.47 6.83 -1.34
N LEU A 225 -19.18 5.79 -2.12
CA LEU A 225 -17.88 5.57 -2.74
C LEU A 225 -17.60 6.58 -3.86
N CYS A 226 -18.55 6.84 -4.77
CA CYS A 226 -18.41 7.85 -5.81
C CYS A 226 -18.20 9.24 -5.19
N CYS A 227 -18.97 9.61 -4.15
CA CYS A 227 -18.75 10.85 -3.42
C CYS A 227 -17.35 10.92 -2.78
N SER A 228 -16.84 9.82 -2.23
CA SER A 228 -15.50 9.77 -1.63
C SER A 228 -14.38 9.89 -2.67
N LEU A 229 -14.61 9.38 -3.89
CA LEU A 229 -13.65 9.40 -4.99
C LEU A 229 -13.51 10.79 -5.63
N PHE A 230 -14.61 11.54 -5.75
CA PHE A 230 -14.63 12.83 -6.43
C PHE A 230 -14.40 14.04 -5.51
N VAL A 231 -14.52 13.87 -4.19
CA VAL A 231 -14.34 14.97 -3.20
C VAL A 231 -12.92 15.00 -2.61
N VAL A 232 -12.19 13.88 -2.62
CA VAL A 232 -10.80 13.77 -2.12
C VAL A 232 -9.79 13.98 -3.24
#